data_AF-A0A2W4LL50-F1
#
_entry.id   AF-A0A2W4LL50-F1
#
_cell.length_a   1.000
_cell.length_b   1.000
_cell.length_c   1.000
_cell.angle_alpha   90.00
_cell.angle_beta   90.00
_cell.angle_gamma   90.00
#
_symmetry.space_group_name_H-M   'P 1'
#
loop_
_entity.id
_entity.type
_entity.pdbx_description
1 polymer ?
#
loop_
_entity_poly.entity_id
_entity_poly.type
_entity_poly.pdbx_seq_one_letter_code
_entity_poly.pdbx_strand_id
1 'polypeptide(L)'
;RDAAHPTPGRGGAWHSDRAADPTRRWIDQRARFGFSEWLSNCYFEEDLLALLNLYDFAQDAEIRRRAGMLVDTVLLEMALHSYRGALASTHGRTYAPWIKGGRSEPTAAIAWLLFGQGPGHSPPEAPQGRTNLAMVAFATSGYRCPPVIAAIAHDQPDEILCRERHGLDVAEAPRYGLRHDSLEDNMFFWACQTARHPAVRATALEVARIADDPWLIDFVTGVDAPLEACRALIEEAGGTFDGDAVNTALSAVDLVTFRTPHYQLSCAQDFRPGKPGYQQHIWHAALDTDAVVFTNHPGTDDERGEHEARPNFWAGNRWLPRAAQHRNVLVCIHHVPADDPRPYSHAYFPRHAFDEVVQRGGWTCARRGGGYIALYSQRPARWAEQGPYAGVELRADARDNIWICEMGDERHYPSFERFVEAICAAPVECEALSVRYRSPSLGEVAFGWTGPLSVGGREVPLHGYPRFENPYCSAEFGARRYEVTRADDRLVLDFE
;
A
#
# COMPACT_ATOMS: atom_id res chain seq x y z
N ARG A 1 -22.09 32.04 -0.22
CA ARG A 1 -22.29 33.51 -0.15
C ARG A 1 -22.05 33.93 1.30
N ASP A 2 -20.97 34.68 1.54
CA ASP A 2 -20.67 35.52 2.71
C ASP A 2 -21.06 35.04 4.12
N ALA A 3 -20.73 33.80 4.46
CA ALA A 3 -20.53 33.47 5.87
C ALA A 3 -19.18 34.06 6.29
N ALA A 4 -19.17 34.89 7.34
CA ALA A 4 -17.95 35.47 7.90
C ALA A 4 -16.98 34.34 8.27
N HIS A 5 -15.84 34.28 7.57
CA HIS A 5 -14.74 33.39 7.95
C HIS A 5 -14.03 33.98 9.18
N PRO A 6 -13.36 33.15 10.02
CA PRO A 6 -12.63 33.61 11.19
C PRO A 6 -11.47 34.56 10.87
N THR A 7 -11.10 34.74 9.59
CA THR A 7 -10.16 35.79 9.15
C THR A 7 -10.94 37.07 8.81
N PRO A 8 -10.83 38.15 9.61
CA PRO A 8 -11.57 39.39 9.39
C PRO A 8 -11.32 39.96 7.99
N GLY A 9 -12.39 40.36 7.30
CA GLY A 9 -12.33 41.02 6.00
C GLY A 9 -12.14 40.10 4.77
N ARG A 10 -12.12 38.77 4.96
CA ARG A 10 -12.05 37.80 3.85
C ARG A 10 -13.31 36.94 3.83
N GLY A 11 -14.08 37.04 2.74
CA GLY A 11 -15.29 36.24 2.52
C GLY A 11 -14.99 34.90 1.83
N GLY A 12 -15.99 34.02 1.77
CA GLY A 12 -15.85 32.71 1.11
C GLY A 12 -15.44 32.79 -0.37
N ALA A 13 -15.84 33.85 -1.09
CA ALA A 13 -15.41 34.07 -2.47
C ALA A 13 -13.89 34.27 -2.57
N TRP A 14 -13.30 35.06 -1.67
CA TRP A 14 -11.86 35.27 -1.63
C TRP A 14 -11.10 33.97 -1.38
N HIS A 15 -11.59 33.13 -0.46
CA HIS A 15 -10.98 31.83 -0.18
C HIS A 15 -11.09 30.87 -1.37
N SER A 16 -12.25 30.85 -2.04
CA SER A 16 -12.47 30.07 -3.26
C SER A 16 -11.51 30.48 -4.37
N ASP A 17 -11.42 31.78 -4.66
CA ASP A 17 -10.54 32.32 -5.70
C ASP A 17 -9.07 32.02 -5.41
N ARG A 18 -8.64 32.16 -4.15
CA ARG A 18 -7.25 31.87 -3.74
C ARG A 18 -6.91 30.38 -3.80
N ALA A 19 -7.86 29.49 -3.53
CA ALA A 19 -7.64 28.05 -3.51
C ALA A 19 -7.76 27.40 -4.90
N ALA A 20 -8.36 28.08 -5.87
CA ALA A 20 -8.72 27.49 -7.15
C ALA A 20 -7.53 26.88 -7.91
N ASP A 21 -6.43 27.62 -8.06
CA ASP A 21 -5.24 27.14 -8.78
C ASP A 21 -4.49 26.03 -8.02
N PRO A 22 -4.23 26.15 -6.70
CA PRO A 22 -3.72 25.02 -5.91
C PRO A 22 -4.57 23.76 -6.00
N THR A 23 -5.91 23.90 -5.99
CA THR A 23 -6.83 22.76 -6.13
C THR A 23 -6.70 22.12 -7.51
N ARG A 24 -6.71 22.89 -8.60
CA ARG A 24 -6.50 22.35 -9.97
C ARG A 24 -5.18 21.61 -10.08
N ARG A 25 -4.12 22.19 -9.53
CA ARG A 25 -2.78 21.63 -9.54
C ARG A 25 -2.70 20.32 -8.75
N TRP A 26 -3.31 20.27 -7.57
CA TRP A 26 -3.37 19.04 -6.78
C TRP A 26 -4.14 17.94 -7.52
N ILE A 27 -5.28 18.26 -8.14
CA ILE A 27 -6.05 17.29 -8.95
C ILE A 27 -5.22 16.79 -10.14
N ASP A 28 -4.53 17.67 -10.87
CA ASP A 28 -3.63 17.28 -11.99
C ASP A 28 -2.54 16.30 -11.51
N GLN A 29 -1.93 16.59 -10.36
CA GLN A 29 -0.90 15.73 -9.78
C GLN A 29 -1.46 14.36 -9.38
N ARG A 30 -2.63 14.30 -8.73
CA ARG A 30 -3.24 13.02 -8.32
C ARG A 30 -3.70 12.19 -9.50
N ALA A 31 -4.21 12.81 -10.56
CA ALA A 31 -4.48 12.11 -11.80
C ALA A 31 -3.17 11.48 -12.31
N ARG A 32 -2.19 12.32 -12.66
CA ARG A 32 -0.96 11.89 -13.36
C ARG A 32 -0.13 10.87 -12.58
N PHE A 33 -0.03 11.01 -11.26
CA PHE A 33 0.93 10.28 -10.44
C PHE A 33 0.28 9.41 -9.36
N GLY A 34 -1.05 9.32 -9.32
CA GLY A 34 -1.76 8.61 -8.24
C GLY A 34 -1.68 9.33 -6.90
N PHE A 35 -2.13 8.65 -5.85
CA PHE A 35 -2.14 9.17 -4.49
C PHE A 35 -0.81 8.89 -3.78
N SER A 36 -0.31 9.86 -3.03
CA SER A 36 0.97 9.72 -2.33
C SER A 36 0.89 8.62 -1.27
N GLU A 37 -0.19 8.60 -0.48
CA GLU A 37 -0.52 7.49 0.41
C GLU A 37 -1.23 6.39 -0.41
N TRP A 38 -0.47 5.71 -1.28
CA TRP A 38 -1.01 4.77 -2.28
C TRP A 38 -1.92 3.72 -1.64
N LEU A 39 -3.03 3.43 -2.31
CA LEU A 39 -4.02 2.42 -1.92
C LEU A 39 -4.39 2.46 -0.43
N SER A 40 -4.33 3.62 0.24
CA SER A 40 -4.51 3.69 1.68
C SER A 40 -5.96 3.42 2.06
N ASN A 41 -6.20 2.30 2.75
CA ASN A 41 -7.54 1.91 3.21
C ASN A 41 -8.15 2.88 4.23
N CYS A 42 -7.37 3.84 4.74
CA CYS A 42 -7.84 4.88 5.63
C CYS A 42 -7.80 6.30 5.07
N TYR A 43 -6.84 6.62 4.19
CA TYR A 43 -6.81 7.96 3.59
C TYR A 43 -7.68 8.10 2.36
N PHE A 44 -8.05 7.00 1.70
CA PHE A 44 -9.08 7.08 0.66
C PHE A 44 -10.41 7.58 1.22
N GLU A 45 -10.74 7.32 2.48
CA GLU A 45 -11.92 7.89 3.12
C GLU A 45 -11.83 9.42 3.22
N GLU A 46 -10.72 9.93 3.76
CA GLU A 46 -10.47 11.37 3.88
C GLU A 46 -10.40 12.08 2.52
N ASP A 47 -9.71 11.47 1.54
CA ASP A 47 -9.59 11.98 0.17
C ASP A 47 -10.96 12.03 -0.52
N LEU A 48 -11.76 10.97 -0.41
CA LEU A 48 -13.10 10.92 -0.98
C LEU A 48 -14.03 11.94 -0.33
N LEU A 49 -13.94 12.13 0.99
CA LEU A 49 -14.70 13.17 1.69
C LEU A 49 -14.35 14.56 1.14
N ALA A 50 -13.07 14.88 0.99
CA ALA A 50 -12.63 16.16 0.45
C ALA A 50 -13.08 16.35 -1.01
N LEU A 51 -12.94 15.32 -1.84
CA LEU A 51 -13.34 15.35 -3.24
C LEU A 51 -14.85 15.50 -3.43
N LEU A 52 -15.67 14.82 -2.63
CA LEU A 52 -17.13 14.96 -2.67
C LEU A 52 -17.57 16.38 -2.28
N ASN A 53 -16.88 17.01 -1.32
CA ASN A 53 -17.14 18.42 -1.00
C ASN A 53 -16.86 19.34 -2.20
N LEU A 54 -15.78 19.10 -2.94
CA LEU A 54 -15.50 19.84 -4.19
C LEU A 54 -16.56 19.53 -5.26
N TYR A 55 -16.96 18.27 -5.41
CA TYR A 55 -17.97 17.85 -6.38
C TYR A 55 -19.35 18.46 -6.13
N ASP A 56 -19.81 18.51 -4.88
CA ASP A 56 -21.14 19.04 -4.57
C ASP A 56 -21.17 20.57 -4.47
N PHE A 57 -20.10 21.18 -3.94
CA PHE A 57 -20.15 22.57 -3.49
C PHE A 57 -19.22 23.54 -4.24
N ALA A 58 -18.24 23.07 -5.02
CA ALA A 58 -17.37 24.00 -5.77
C ALA A 58 -18.19 24.80 -6.80
N GLN A 59 -18.05 26.12 -6.78
CA GLN A 59 -18.72 27.00 -7.76
C GLN A 59 -18.07 26.93 -9.15
N ASP A 60 -16.78 26.60 -9.17
CA ASP A 60 -16.02 26.40 -10.38
C ASP A 60 -16.37 25.05 -11.03
N ALA A 61 -16.93 25.10 -12.24
CA ALA A 61 -17.40 23.91 -12.95
C ALA A 61 -16.26 22.96 -13.35
N GLU A 62 -15.05 23.48 -13.59
CA GLU A 62 -13.89 22.68 -13.93
C GLU A 62 -13.41 21.88 -12.72
N ILE A 63 -13.23 22.55 -11.57
CA ILE A 63 -12.86 21.89 -10.31
C ILE A 63 -13.89 20.82 -9.96
N ARG A 64 -15.18 21.14 -10.08
CA ARG A 64 -16.27 20.19 -9.81
C ARG A 64 -16.16 18.93 -10.68
N ARG A 65 -15.99 19.12 -12.00
CA ARG A 65 -15.88 18.02 -12.97
C ARG A 65 -14.64 17.17 -12.69
N ARG A 66 -13.49 17.80 -12.48
CA ARG A 66 -12.21 17.11 -12.22
C ARG A 66 -12.19 16.40 -10.87
N ALA A 67 -12.83 16.96 -9.85
CA ALA A 67 -13.03 16.28 -8.57
C ALA A 67 -13.88 15.01 -8.76
N GLY A 68 -14.98 15.08 -9.51
CA GLY A 68 -15.81 13.91 -9.83
C GLY A 68 -15.03 12.80 -10.54
N MET A 69 -14.21 13.15 -11.55
CA MET A 69 -13.35 12.18 -12.22
C MET A 69 -12.27 11.59 -11.29
N LEU A 70 -11.79 12.36 -10.32
CA LEU A 70 -10.82 11.85 -9.35
C LEU A 70 -11.48 10.93 -8.30
N VAL A 71 -12.75 11.17 -7.94
CA VAL A 71 -13.57 10.19 -7.20
C VAL A 71 -13.67 8.90 -8.02
N ASP A 72 -13.98 8.98 -9.32
CA ASP A 72 -14.03 7.81 -10.20
C ASP A 72 -12.70 7.04 -10.20
N THR A 73 -11.55 7.74 -10.25
CA THR A 73 -10.22 7.12 -10.19
C THR A 73 -9.99 6.36 -8.88
N VAL A 74 -10.34 6.94 -7.72
CA VAL A 74 -10.19 6.24 -6.42
C VAL A 74 -11.12 5.03 -6.34
N LEU A 75 -12.35 5.14 -6.82
CA LEU A 75 -13.28 4.02 -6.83
C LEU A 75 -12.84 2.89 -7.79
N LEU A 76 -12.18 3.24 -8.90
CA LEU A 76 -11.54 2.25 -9.77
C LEU A 76 -10.41 1.52 -9.04
N GLU A 77 -9.53 2.23 -8.32
CA GLU A 77 -8.47 1.60 -7.52
C GLU A 77 -9.05 0.67 -6.46
N MET A 78 -10.13 1.08 -5.78
CA MET A 78 -10.84 0.20 -4.85
C MET A 78 -11.38 -1.05 -5.57
N ALA A 79 -12.02 -0.92 -6.72
CA ALA A 79 -12.55 -2.05 -7.49
C ALA A 79 -11.45 -3.05 -7.93
N LEU A 80 -10.28 -2.53 -8.30
CA LEU A 80 -9.12 -3.32 -8.74
C LEU A 80 -8.42 -4.05 -7.59
N HIS A 81 -8.34 -3.41 -6.41
CA HIS A 81 -7.54 -3.87 -5.29
C HIS A 81 -8.34 -4.39 -4.09
N SER A 82 -9.67 -4.45 -4.19
CA SER A 82 -10.50 -5.09 -3.17
C SER A 82 -10.67 -6.59 -3.40
N TYR A 83 -10.69 -7.34 -2.31
CA TYR A 83 -11.05 -8.76 -2.26
C TYR A 83 -12.15 -8.94 -1.22
N ARG A 84 -13.32 -9.42 -1.66
CA ARG A 84 -14.53 -9.59 -0.83
C ARG A 84 -14.94 -8.31 -0.08
N GLY A 85 -14.76 -7.15 -0.73
CA GLY A 85 -15.11 -5.83 -0.20
C GLY A 85 -14.16 -5.26 0.85
N ALA A 86 -13.00 -5.89 1.08
CA ALA A 86 -11.88 -5.29 1.81
C ALA A 86 -10.77 -4.92 0.82
N LEU A 87 -10.13 -3.77 0.99
CA LEU A 87 -8.97 -3.31 0.23
C LEU A 87 -7.71 -4.07 0.65
N ALA A 88 -7.67 -5.36 0.33
CA ALA A 88 -6.65 -6.32 0.76
C ALA A 88 -5.32 -6.16 -0.01
N SER A 89 -4.68 -4.99 0.11
CA SER A 89 -3.52 -4.59 -0.69
C SER A 89 -2.32 -4.14 0.15
N THR A 90 -1.24 -3.76 -0.52
CA THR A 90 -0.20 -2.91 0.07
C THR A 90 -0.76 -1.50 0.30
N HIS A 91 -0.21 -0.78 1.27
CA HIS A 91 -0.66 0.58 1.60
C HIS A 91 0.53 1.50 1.86
N GLY A 92 0.50 2.71 1.28
CA GLY A 92 1.45 3.77 1.63
C GLY A 92 1.26 4.24 3.06
N ARG A 93 0.01 4.17 3.54
CA ARG A 93 -0.36 4.41 4.92
C ARG A 93 -1.51 3.55 5.36
N THR A 94 -1.39 2.98 6.55
CA THR A 94 -2.45 2.23 7.24
C THR A 94 -2.11 2.09 8.73
N TYR A 95 -2.95 1.39 9.48
CA TYR A 95 -2.81 1.17 10.92
C TYR A 95 -3.11 -0.30 11.25
N ALA A 96 -2.57 -0.76 12.38
CA ALA A 96 -2.59 -2.16 12.76
C ALA A 96 -4.01 -2.79 12.74
N PRO A 97 -5.08 -2.14 13.24
CA PRO A 97 -6.42 -2.74 13.22
C PRO A 97 -6.93 -3.03 11.81
N TRP A 98 -6.50 -2.26 10.82
CA TRP A 98 -7.03 -2.32 9.45
C TRP A 98 -6.24 -3.26 8.52
N ILE A 99 -4.98 -3.58 8.85
CA ILE A 99 -4.20 -4.61 8.14
C ILE A 99 -4.35 -6.01 8.74
N LYS A 100 -4.84 -6.11 9.98
CA LYS A 100 -5.12 -7.39 10.65
C LYS A 100 -6.48 -7.99 10.25
N GLY A 101 -7.31 -7.23 9.55
CA GLY A 101 -8.59 -7.67 9.01
C GLY A 101 -9.35 -6.53 8.37
N GLY A 102 -10.11 -6.82 7.32
CA GLY A 102 -10.82 -5.83 6.51
C GLY A 102 -12.22 -5.46 7.02
N ARG A 103 -12.63 -5.90 8.21
CA ARG A 103 -14.01 -5.68 8.70
C ARG A 103 -14.32 -4.25 9.10
N SER A 104 -13.32 -3.53 9.56
CA SER A 104 -13.46 -2.19 10.13
C SER A 104 -12.53 -1.19 9.48
N GLU A 105 -11.93 -1.53 8.34
CA GLU A 105 -11.18 -0.54 7.57
C GLU A 105 -12.15 0.49 6.95
N PRO A 106 -11.78 1.77 6.88
CA PRO A 106 -12.66 2.81 6.36
C PRO A 106 -13.18 2.54 4.94
N THR A 107 -12.36 1.99 4.04
CA THR A 107 -12.80 1.67 2.67
C THR A 107 -13.88 0.60 2.58
N ALA A 108 -14.02 -0.31 3.56
CA ALA A 108 -15.03 -1.36 3.54
C ALA A 108 -16.46 -0.80 3.58
N ALA A 109 -16.71 0.27 4.34
CA ALA A 109 -18.02 0.91 4.41
C ALA A 109 -18.41 1.57 3.08
N ILE A 110 -17.42 2.13 2.37
CA ILE A 110 -17.60 2.75 1.05
C ILE A 110 -17.88 1.67 -0.01
N ALA A 111 -17.10 0.57 0.01
CA ALA A 111 -17.33 -0.58 -0.87
C ALA A 111 -18.71 -1.20 -0.65
N TRP A 112 -19.18 -1.25 0.60
CA TRP A 112 -20.53 -1.73 0.90
C TRP A 112 -21.61 -0.81 0.33
N LEU A 113 -21.48 0.50 0.50
CA LEU A 113 -22.47 1.46 0.00
C LEU A 113 -22.53 1.47 -1.54
N LEU A 114 -21.36 1.47 -2.20
CA LEU A 114 -21.28 1.72 -3.64
C LEU A 114 -21.28 0.44 -4.48
N PHE A 115 -20.71 -0.64 -3.96
CA PHE A 115 -20.61 -1.94 -4.66
C PHE A 115 -21.45 -3.03 -4.01
N GLY A 116 -22.09 -2.79 -2.85
CA GLY A 116 -22.79 -3.85 -2.14
C GLY A 116 -21.86 -5.00 -1.67
N GLN A 117 -20.56 -4.75 -1.57
CA GLN A 117 -19.55 -5.74 -1.16
C GLN A 117 -18.96 -5.41 0.21
N GLY A 118 -18.49 -6.43 0.90
CA GLY A 118 -17.88 -6.29 2.23
C GLY A 118 -18.86 -6.56 3.36
N PRO A 119 -18.37 -6.58 4.61
CA PRO A 119 -19.18 -6.91 5.76
C PRO A 119 -20.17 -5.77 6.03
N GLY A 120 -21.36 -5.87 5.46
CA GLY A 120 -22.41 -4.87 5.63
C GLY A 120 -22.84 -4.65 7.08
N HIS A 121 -22.51 -5.57 7.99
CA HIS A 121 -22.81 -5.52 9.43
C HIS A 121 -21.57 -5.91 10.25
N SER A 122 -21.05 -5.00 11.07
CA SER A 122 -20.16 -5.36 12.19
C SER A 122 -20.99 -5.99 13.33
N PRO A 123 -20.46 -6.98 14.07
CA PRO A 123 -21.13 -7.49 15.26
C PRO A 123 -21.35 -6.37 16.31
N PRO A 124 -22.33 -6.51 17.22
CA PRO A 124 -22.73 -5.47 18.17
C PRO A 124 -21.59 -4.88 19.00
N GLU A 125 -20.53 -5.66 19.23
CA GLU A 125 -19.34 -5.30 20.00
C GLU A 125 -18.31 -4.41 19.28
N ALA A 126 -18.48 -4.13 17.97
CA ALA A 126 -17.58 -3.24 17.20
C ALA A 126 -18.34 -2.08 16.53
N PRO A 127 -18.79 -1.06 17.28
CA PRO A 127 -19.61 0.04 16.75
C PRO A 127 -18.86 0.99 15.79
N GLN A 128 -17.53 1.01 15.81
CA GLN A 128 -16.69 2.00 15.09
C GLN A 128 -16.49 1.70 13.59
N GLY A 129 -16.96 0.56 13.08
CA GLY A 129 -16.82 0.18 11.65
C GLY A 129 -18.08 0.40 10.79
N ARG A 130 -19.16 0.98 11.33
CA ARG A 130 -20.49 1.01 10.68
C ARG A 130 -20.66 2.10 9.62
N THR A 131 -19.87 3.15 9.73
CA THR A 131 -20.02 4.37 8.93
C THR A 131 -18.74 5.18 9.08
N ASN A 132 -18.47 6.02 8.10
CA ASN A 132 -17.45 7.05 8.16
C ASN A 132 -17.98 8.30 7.46
N LEU A 133 -17.21 9.38 7.46
CA LEU A 133 -17.67 10.66 6.93
C LEU A 133 -17.81 10.61 5.41
N ALA A 134 -16.92 9.89 4.71
CA ALA A 134 -17.05 9.72 3.26
C ALA A 134 -18.32 8.96 2.86
N MET A 135 -18.69 7.90 3.57
CA MET A 135 -19.91 7.13 3.33
C MET A 135 -21.15 8.02 3.50
N VAL A 136 -21.19 8.85 4.55
CA VAL A 136 -22.28 9.82 4.76
C VAL A 136 -22.31 10.83 3.62
N ALA A 137 -21.15 11.35 3.22
CA ALA A 137 -21.03 12.28 2.10
C ALA A 137 -21.61 11.65 0.82
N PHE A 138 -21.20 10.43 0.45
CA PHE A 138 -21.75 9.69 -0.69
C PHE A 138 -23.29 9.54 -0.61
N ALA A 139 -23.83 9.17 0.55
CA ALA A 139 -25.27 8.99 0.73
C ALA A 139 -26.07 10.28 0.54
N THR A 140 -25.47 11.44 0.83
CA THR A 140 -26.12 12.75 0.67
C THR A 140 -25.74 13.50 -0.62
N SER A 141 -24.72 13.02 -1.33
CA SER A 141 -24.17 13.66 -2.52
C SER A 141 -25.05 13.47 -3.75
N GLY A 142 -24.91 14.38 -4.74
CA GLY A 142 -25.41 14.18 -6.09
C GLY A 142 -24.61 13.14 -6.88
N TYR A 143 -23.41 12.79 -6.43
CA TYR A 143 -22.49 11.87 -7.12
C TYR A 143 -23.06 10.45 -7.22
N ARG A 144 -22.84 9.77 -8.34
CA ARG A 144 -23.20 8.36 -8.54
C ARG A 144 -22.02 7.62 -9.16
N CYS A 145 -21.66 6.48 -8.56
CA CYS A 145 -20.60 5.63 -9.07
C CYS A 145 -20.92 5.18 -10.51
N PRO A 146 -19.99 5.34 -11.47
CA PRO A 146 -20.15 4.85 -12.83
C PRO A 146 -20.45 3.33 -12.87
N PRO A 147 -21.43 2.88 -13.66
CA PRO A 147 -21.79 1.46 -13.75
C PRO A 147 -20.61 0.55 -14.10
N VAL A 148 -19.69 1.00 -14.96
CA VAL A 148 -18.50 0.22 -15.33
C VAL A 148 -17.58 -0.06 -14.13
N ILE A 149 -17.43 0.88 -13.20
CA ILE A 149 -16.58 0.70 -12.01
C ILE A 149 -17.23 -0.30 -11.05
N ALA A 150 -18.53 -0.14 -10.78
CA ALA A 150 -19.26 -1.11 -9.97
C ALA A 150 -19.20 -2.52 -10.60
N ALA A 151 -19.34 -2.61 -11.93
CA ALA A 151 -19.24 -3.87 -12.66
C ALA A 151 -17.83 -4.50 -12.55
N ILE A 152 -16.76 -3.71 -12.57
CA ILE A 152 -15.38 -4.17 -12.33
C ILE A 152 -15.23 -4.68 -10.89
N ALA A 153 -15.79 -3.99 -9.89
CA ALA A 153 -15.74 -4.43 -8.49
C ALA A 153 -16.39 -5.82 -8.30
N HIS A 154 -17.46 -6.11 -9.06
CA HIS A 154 -18.12 -7.41 -9.06
C HIS A 154 -17.49 -8.46 -9.95
N ASP A 155 -16.46 -8.11 -10.72
CA ASP A 155 -15.89 -9.04 -11.67
C ASP A 155 -15.03 -10.09 -10.97
N GLN A 156 -15.29 -11.35 -11.30
CA GLN A 156 -14.63 -12.52 -10.71
C GLN A 156 -14.08 -13.43 -11.83
N PRO A 157 -13.18 -12.94 -12.70
CA PRO A 157 -12.53 -13.77 -13.68
C PRO A 157 -11.59 -14.76 -13.00
N ASP A 158 -11.08 -15.74 -13.75
CA ASP A 158 -10.20 -16.78 -13.20
C ASP A 158 -8.94 -16.19 -12.55
N GLU A 159 -8.42 -15.12 -13.14
CA GLU A 159 -7.31 -14.34 -12.62
C GLU A 159 -7.37 -12.89 -13.08
N ILE A 160 -6.86 -12.00 -12.23
CA ILE A 160 -6.57 -10.61 -12.56
C ILE A 160 -5.14 -10.31 -12.12
N LEU A 161 -4.39 -9.66 -13.01
CA LEU A 161 -3.12 -9.05 -12.69
C LEU A 161 -3.23 -7.55 -12.91
N CYS A 162 -3.02 -6.78 -11.85
CA CYS A 162 -2.93 -5.33 -11.90
C CYS A 162 -1.48 -4.92 -11.64
N ARG A 163 -0.91 -4.11 -12.53
CA ARG A 163 0.32 -3.37 -12.27
C ARG A 163 0.04 -1.88 -12.32
N GLU A 164 0.55 -1.15 -11.35
CA GLU A 164 0.32 0.28 -11.24
C GLU A 164 1.54 0.98 -10.69
N ARG A 165 1.65 2.27 -10.98
CA ARG A 165 2.67 3.14 -10.42
C ARG A 165 2.05 4.36 -9.77
N HIS A 166 2.48 4.63 -8.54
CA HIS A 166 2.07 5.78 -7.74
C HIS A 166 3.30 6.58 -7.29
N GLY A 167 3.10 7.87 -7.04
CA GLY A 167 4.13 8.76 -6.51
C GLY A 167 5.26 9.09 -7.48
N LEU A 168 6.17 9.94 -7.03
CA LEU A 168 7.40 10.28 -7.74
C LEU A 168 8.57 10.25 -6.76
N ASP A 169 9.72 9.76 -7.22
CA ASP A 169 10.97 10.02 -6.53
C ASP A 169 11.33 11.51 -6.61
N VAL A 170 12.02 12.00 -5.58
CA VAL A 170 12.45 13.41 -5.56
C VAL A 170 13.34 13.71 -6.77
N ALA A 171 14.24 12.80 -7.12
CA ALA A 171 15.17 12.97 -8.23
C ALA A 171 14.48 13.02 -9.61
N GLU A 172 13.34 12.36 -9.79
CA GLU A 172 12.64 12.32 -11.09
C GLU A 172 11.61 13.44 -11.26
N ALA A 173 11.15 14.06 -10.17
CA ALA A 173 10.10 15.08 -10.19
C ALA A 173 10.32 16.22 -11.21
N PRO A 174 11.57 16.72 -11.45
CA PRO A 174 11.83 17.72 -12.48
C PRO A 174 11.48 17.28 -13.90
N ARG A 175 11.57 15.97 -14.22
CA ARG A 175 11.16 15.42 -15.53
C ARG A 175 9.67 15.65 -15.81
N TYR A 176 8.87 15.78 -14.75
CA TYR A 176 7.43 15.97 -14.82
C TYR A 176 6.98 17.42 -14.58
N GLY A 177 7.94 18.36 -14.54
CA GLY A 177 7.70 19.79 -14.37
C GLY A 177 7.63 20.26 -12.92
N LEU A 178 8.04 19.44 -11.95
CA LEU A 178 8.10 19.80 -10.53
C LEU A 178 9.52 20.18 -10.13
N ARG A 179 9.74 21.47 -9.86
CA ARG A 179 11.02 22.03 -9.47
C ARG A 179 11.26 21.86 -7.97
N HIS A 180 12.50 21.56 -7.61
CA HIS A 180 12.91 21.45 -6.21
C HIS A 180 12.93 22.79 -5.47
N ASP A 181 13.19 23.88 -6.19
CA ASP A 181 13.37 25.24 -5.67
C ASP A 181 12.12 26.13 -5.77
N SER A 182 10.97 25.57 -6.14
CA SER A 182 9.70 26.29 -6.22
C SER A 182 8.89 26.10 -4.93
N LEU A 183 8.49 27.19 -4.28
CA LEU A 183 7.63 27.15 -3.09
C LEU A 183 6.28 26.48 -3.35
N GLU A 184 5.74 26.68 -4.55
CA GLU A 184 4.45 26.10 -4.95
C GLU A 184 4.58 24.59 -5.21
N ASP A 185 5.63 24.19 -5.92
CA ASP A 185 5.89 22.78 -6.24
C ASP A 185 6.25 21.99 -4.98
N ASN A 186 6.81 22.67 -3.99
CA ASN A 186 7.19 22.06 -2.73
C ASN A 186 6.01 21.43 -1.97
N MET A 187 4.78 21.92 -2.20
CA MET A 187 3.57 21.30 -1.64
C MET A 187 3.43 19.83 -2.04
N PHE A 188 3.91 19.45 -3.23
CA PHE A 188 3.92 18.04 -3.66
C PHE A 188 4.88 17.21 -2.78
N PHE A 189 6.09 17.69 -2.50
CA PHE A 189 7.07 16.98 -1.67
C PHE A 189 6.64 16.92 -0.19
N TRP A 190 5.90 17.92 0.30
CA TRP A 190 5.22 17.83 1.59
C TRP A 190 4.14 16.76 1.60
N ALA A 191 3.28 16.71 0.57
CA ALA A 191 2.23 15.69 0.46
C ALA A 191 2.81 14.26 0.35
N CYS A 192 3.95 14.09 -0.33
CA CYS A 192 4.68 12.81 -0.39
C CYS A 192 5.57 12.55 0.84
N GLN A 193 5.55 13.43 1.85
CA GLN A 193 6.34 13.32 3.08
C GLN A 193 7.86 13.17 2.82
N THR A 194 8.34 13.77 1.73
CA THR A 194 9.74 13.83 1.31
C THR A 194 10.38 15.20 1.56
N ALA A 195 9.71 16.09 2.31
CA ALA A 195 10.16 17.46 2.56
C ALA A 195 11.56 17.57 3.23
N ARG A 196 12.01 16.51 3.93
CA ARG A 196 13.36 16.42 4.50
C ARG A 196 14.45 16.01 3.50
N HIS A 197 14.08 15.52 2.32
CA HIS A 197 15.04 15.02 1.34
C HIS A 197 16.04 16.13 0.97
N PRO A 198 17.36 15.86 0.91
CA PRO A 198 18.40 16.89 0.75
C PRO A 198 18.16 17.87 -0.41
N ALA A 199 17.65 17.37 -1.54
CA ALA A 199 17.39 18.18 -2.73
C ALA A 199 16.27 19.24 -2.56
N VAL A 200 15.30 19.03 -1.67
CA VAL A 200 14.13 19.92 -1.50
C VAL A 200 14.06 20.58 -0.12
N ARG A 201 14.92 20.15 0.81
CA ARG A 201 14.90 20.56 2.22
C ARG A 201 15.01 22.06 2.43
N ALA A 202 15.83 22.75 1.65
CA ALA A 202 16.00 24.20 1.76
C ALA A 202 14.68 24.95 1.48
N THR A 203 14.00 24.59 0.39
CA THR A 203 12.70 25.16 0.00
C THR A 203 11.59 24.72 0.94
N ALA A 204 11.61 23.48 1.43
CA ALA A 204 10.67 23.03 2.46
C ALA A 204 10.79 23.83 3.77
N LEU A 205 12.01 24.17 4.17
CA LEU A 205 12.24 25.02 5.34
C LEU A 205 11.70 26.45 5.13
N GLU A 206 11.81 26.98 3.91
CA GLU A 206 11.22 28.27 3.58
C GLU A 206 9.68 28.23 3.65
N VAL A 207 9.05 27.17 3.12
CA VAL A 207 7.61 26.92 3.28
C VAL A 207 7.22 26.89 4.76
N ALA A 208 7.94 26.12 5.58
CA ALA A 208 7.65 26.00 7.01
C ALA A 208 7.75 27.35 7.76
N ARG A 209 8.73 28.19 7.38
CA ARG A 209 8.87 29.55 7.92
C ARG A 209 7.75 30.50 7.46
N ILE A 210 7.28 30.36 6.22
CA ILE A 210 6.14 31.14 5.72
C ILE A 210 4.85 30.75 6.45
N ALA A 211 4.68 29.46 6.74
CA ALA A 211 3.55 28.95 7.52
C ALA A 211 3.59 29.38 9.00
N ASP A 212 4.77 29.81 9.49
CA ASP A 212 5.04 30.18 10.88
C ASP A 212 4.65 29.06 11.87
N ASP A 213 4.97 27.82 11.49
CA ASP A 213 4.66 26.62 12.27
C ASP A 213 5.94 26.00 12.85
N PRO A 214 6.17 26.08 14.17
CA PRO A 214 7.33 25.49 14.82
C PRO A 214 7.47 23.99 14.59
N TRP A 215 6.36 23.25 14.49
CA TRP A 215 6.40 21.81 14.26
C TRP A 215 6.91 21.49 12.86
N LEU A 216 6.48 22.25 11.83
CA LEU A 216 6.99 22.08 10.46
C LEU A 216 8.49 22.39 10.37
N ILE A 217 8.93 23.44 11.06
CA ILE A 217 10.35 23.82 11.12
C ILE A 217 11.16 22.69 11.77
N ASP A 218 10.73 22.21 12.94
CA ASP A 218 11.39 21.11 13.66
C ASP A 218 11.41 19.82 12.83
N PHE A 219 10.30 19.49 12.16
CA PHE A 219 10.22 18.34 11.27
C PHE A 219 11.28 18.41 10.15
N VAL A 220 11.42 19.54 9.46
CA VAL A 220 12.38 19.67 8.34
C VAL A 220 13.82 19.74 8.84
N THR A 221 14.05 20.44 9.96
CA THR A 221 15.39 20.65 10.54
C THR A 221 15.92 19.47 11.35
N GLY A 222 15.04 18.52 11.69
CA GLY A 222 15.37 17.29 12.40
C GLY A 222 16.55 16.53 11.78
N VAL A 223 17.32 15.89 12.66
CA VAL A 223 18.46 15.06 12.26
C VAL A 223 17.94 13.71 11.76
N ASP A 224 18.45 13.26 10.62
CA ASP A 224 18.24 11.91 10.12
C ASP A 224 19.08 10.92 10.93
N ALA A 225 18.69 10.67 12.19
CA ALA A 225 19.44 9.83 13.12
C ALA A 225 19.80 8.44 12.55
N PRO A 226 18.95 7.77 11.74
CA PRO A 226 19.30 6.48 11.15
C PRO A 226 20.23 6.54 9.92
N LEU A 227 20.73 7.71 9.49
CA LEU A 227 21.46 7.88 8.23
C LEU A 227 22.66 6.93 8.11
N GLU A 228 23.54 6.89 9.12
CA GLU A 228 24.75 6.07 9.09
C GLU A 228 24.43 4.57 9.17
N ALA A 229 23.47 4.18 10.02
CA ALA A 229 23.00 2.80 10.09
C ALA A 229 22.39 2.34 8.77
N CYS A 230 21.60 3.20 8.12
CA CYS A 230 21.00 2.94 6.82
C CYS A 230 22.05 2.76 5.72
N ARG A 231 23.04 3.65 5.66
CA ARG A 231 24.18 3.55 4.75
C ARG A 231 24.91 2.23 4.95
N ALA A 232 25.30 1.94 6.19
CA ALA A 232 26.05 0.72 6.52
C ALA A 232 25.28 -0.54 6.15
N LEU A 233 23.98 -0.60 6.44
CA LEU A 233 23.12 -1.73 6.11
C LEU A 233 23.01 -1.98 4.60
N ILE A 234 22.85 -0.91 3.81
CA ILE A 234 22.78 -1.01 2.35
C ILE A 234 24.12 -1.46 1.76
N GLU A 235 25.23 -0.92 2.25
CA GLU A 235 26.59 -1.24 1.79
C GLU A 235 27.02 -2.66 2.23
N GLU A 236 26.64 -3.11 3.45
CA GLU A 236 26.88 -4.47 3.97
C GLU A 236 26.33 -5.54 3.01
N ALA A 237 25.16 -5.30 2.43
CA ALA A 237 24.50 -6.21 1.51
C ALA A 237 24.89 -5.99 0.03
N GLY A 238 25.93 -5.19 -0.23
CA GLY A 238 26.48 -4.94 -1.58
C GLY A 238 25.68 -3.93 -2.41
N GLY A 239 24.78 -3.16 -1.79
CA GLY A 239 24.06 -2.07 -2.43
C GLY A 239 24.86 -0.76 -2.47
N THR A 240 24.28 0.28 -3.07
CA THR A 240 24.84 1.64 -3.09
C THR A 240 23.87 2.59 -2.40
N PHE A 241 24.32 3.30 -1.37
CA PHE A 241 23.50 4.28 -0.67
C PHE A 241 23.30 5.56 -1.52
N ASP A 242 22.04 5.88 -1.83
CA ASP A 242 21.63 7.00 -2.68
C ASP A 242 21.70 8.39 -2.00
N GLY A 243 22.02 8.47 -0.71
CA GLY A 243 22.07 9.73 0.05
C GLY A 243 20.79 10.09 0.82
N ASP A 244 19.74 9.27 0.75
CA ASP A 244 18.44 9.50 1.37
C ASP A 244 18.17 8.49 2.50
N ALA A 245 17.79 8.98 3.69
CA ALA A 245 17.32 8.16 4.81
C ALA A 245 15.98 8.67 5.39
N VAL A 246 15.17 9.35 4.57
CA VAL A 246 13.86 9.85 4.96
C VAL A 246 12.91 8.67 5.17
N ASN A 247 12.58 8.41 6.43
CA ASN A 247 11.72 7.30 6.84
C ASN A 247 10.24 7.49 6.50
N THR A 248 9.80 8.75 6.43
CA THR A 248 8.43 9.13 6.10
C THR A 248 8.13 9.10 4.61
N ALA A 249 9.15 8.87 3.76
CA ALA A 249 9.02 9.02 2.32
C ALA A 249 7.92 8.12 1.74
N LEU A 250 7.06 8.74 0.94
CA LEU A 250 6.09 8.11 0.05
C LEU A 250 6.50 8.48 -1.39
N SER A 251 7.64 7.92 -1.81
CA SER A 251 8.25 8.18 -3.11
C SER A 251 7.58 7.36 -4.22
N ALA A 252 8.23 7.21 -5.38
CA ALA A 252 7.68 6.33 -6.40
C ALA A 252 7.54 4.90 -5.88
N VAL A 253 6.43 4.25 -6.22
CA VAL A 253 6.17 2.86 -5.89
C VAL A 253 5.51 2.16 -7.08
N ASP A 254 6.02 0.98 -7.40
CA ASP A 254 5.48 0.10 -8.41
C ASP A 254 4.74 -1.05 -7.70
N LEU A 255 3.45 -1.19 -7.98
CA LEU A 255 2.53 -2.08 -7.30
C LEU A 255 2.18 -3.26 -8.20
N VAL A 256 2.11 -4.45 -7.62
CA VAL A 256 1.48 -5.62 -8.25
C VAL A 256 0.38 -6.13 -7.34
N THR A 257 -0.79 -6.38 -7.91
CA THR A 257 -1.85 -7.17 -7.27
C THR A 257 -2.25 -8.31 -8.19
N PHE A 258 -2.28 -9.52 -7.64
CA PHE A 258 -2.77 -10.72 -8.31
C PHE A 258 -3.97 -11.26 -7.54
N ARG A 259 -5.12 -11.38 -8.23
CA ARG A 259 -6.40 -11.78 -7.63
C ARG A 259 -6.98 -12.98 -8.36
N THR A 260 -7.54 -13.89 -7.59
CA THR A 260 -8.39 -14.99 -8.06
C THR A 260 -9.72 -14.96 -7.28
N PRO A 261 -10.71 -15.80 -7.62
CA PRO A 261 -11.91 -15.95 -6.80
C PRO A 261 -11.65 -16.45 -5.36
N HIS A 262 -10.45 -16.99 -5.09
CA HIS A 262 -10.12 -17.65 -3.83
C HIS A 262 -9.10 -16.89 -2.96
N TYR A 263 -8.34 -15.96 -3.55
CA TYR A 263 -7.35 -15.17 -2.82
C TYR A 263 -6.93 -13.90 -3.58
N GLN A 264 -6.26 -13.00 -2.87
CA GLN A 264 -5.52 -11.87 -3.41
C GLN A 264 -4.14 -11.77 -2.77
N LEU A 265 -3.13 -11.41 -3.57
CA LEU A 265 -1.77 -11.12 -3.13
C LEU A 265 -1.31 -9.80 -3.73
N SER A 266 -0.82 -8.89 -2.91
CA SER A 266 -0.34 -7.58 -3.34
C SER A 266 1.01 -7.21 -2.75
N CYS A 267 1.83 -6.49 -3.53
CA CYS A 267 3.18 -6.08 -3.16
C CYS A 267 3.52 -4.70 -3.71
N ALA A 268 4.16 -3.87 -2.88
CA ALA A 268 4.97 -2.74 -3.30
C ALA A 268 6.36 -3.28 -3.68
N GLN A 269 6.64 -3.34 -4.97
CA GLN A 269 7.84 -3.94 -5.52
C GLN A 269 9.08 -3.13 -5.13
N ASP A 270 10.06 -3.80 -4.55
CA ASP A 270 11.41 -3.28 -4.31
C ASP A 270 11.42 -1.87 -3.67
N PHE A 271 10.44 -1.61 -2.80
CA PHE A 271 10.21 -0.27 -2.25
C PHE A 271 11.24 0.05 -1.17
N ARG A 272 12.28 0.79 -1.58
CA ARG A 272 13.28 1.42 -0.69
C ARG A 272 13.92 0.43 0.32
N PRO A 273 14.46 -0.72 -0.13
CA PRO A 273 15.02 -1.73 0.78
C PRO A 273 16.17 -1.18 1.62
N GLY A 274 16.18 -1.51 2.92
CA GLY A 274 17.20 -1.07 3.87
C GLY A 274 17.09 0.39 4.32
N LYS A 275 16.10 1.15 3.80
CA LYS A 275 15.78 2.47 4.34
C LYS A 275 15.01 2.34 5.66
N PRO A 276 15.12 3.31 6.59
CA PRO A 276 14.23 3.34 7.73
C PRO A 276 12.79 3.51 7.22
N GLY A 277 11.83 2.87 7.89
CA GLY A 277 10.41 3.00 7.54
C GLY A 277 9.61 3.76 8.59
N TYR A 278 8.33 3.98 8.30
CA TYR A 278 7.42 4.69 9.18
C TYR A 278 6.04 4.06 9.24
N GLN A 279 5.32 4.02 8.11
CA GLN A 279 3.90 3.65 8.06
C GLN A 279 3.53 2.77 6.85
N GLN A 280 4.52 2.43 6.03
CA GLN A 280 4.34 1.73 4.77
C GLN A 280 4.11 0.24 5.02
N HIS A 281 3.04 -0.29 4.42
CA HIS A 281 2.64 -1.69 4.47
C HIS A 281 3.02 -2.37 3.14
N ILE A 282 4.13 -3.10 3.13
CA ILE A 282 4.82 -3.49 1.88
C ILE A 282 4.09 -4.58 1.10
N TRP A 283 3.49 -5.56 1.76
CA TRP A 283 2.79 -6.63 1.06
C TRP A 283 1.66 -7.22 1.90
N HIS A 284 0.67 -7.81 1.23
CA HIS A 284 -0.53 -8.34 1.87
C HIS A 284 -1.07 -9.53 1.08
N ALA A 285 -1.33 -10.65 1.77
CA ALA A 285 -2.05 -11.79 1.24
C ALA A 285 -3.39 -11.93 1.96
N ALA A 286 -4.47 -12.19 1.23
CA ALA A 286 -5.81 -12.39 1.79
C ALA A 286 -6.53 -13.57 1.13
N LEU A 287 -7.13 -14.43 1.94
CA LEU A 287 -8.03 -15.51 1.49
C LEU A 287 -9.47 -15.25 1.91
N ASP A 288 -9.67 -14.38 2.90
CA ASP A 288 -10.95 -13.89 3.38
C ASP A 288 -10.73 -12.56 4.13
N THR A 289 -11.81 -11.93 4.61
CA THR A 289 -11.73 -10.63 5.30
C THR A 289 -10.80 -10.64 6.53
N ASP A 290 -10.76 -11.73 7.29
CA ASP A 290 -9.91 -11.88 8.49
C ASP A 290 -8.75 -12.86 8.28
N ALA A 291 -8.76 -13.61 7.17
CA ALA A 291 -7.73 -14.61 6.84
C ALA A 291 -6.64 -13.95 6.00
N VAL A 292 -5.85 -13.12 6.68
CA VAL A 292 -4.81 -12.27 6.07
C VAL A 292 -3.42 -12.64 6.60
N VAL A 293 -2.41 -12.51 5.75
CA VAL A 293 -1.00 -12.77 6.09
C VAL A 293 -0.09 -11.71 5.50
N PHE A 294 0.84 -11.21 6.31
CA PHE A 294 1.92 -10.31 5.91
C PHE A 294 3.09 -10.46 6.89
N THR A 295 4.25 -9.88 6.55
CA THR A 295 5.41 -9.81 7.45
C THR A 295 5.91 -8.39 7.62
N ASN A 296 6.46 -8.11 8.79
CA ASN A 296 7.13 -6.85 9.08
C ASN A 296 8.31 -7.03 10.06
N HIS A 297 9.11 -5.98 10.19
CA HIS A 297 10.08 -5.81 11.27
C HIS A 297 9.61 -4.67 12.20
N PRO A 298 9.28 -4.97 13.46
CA PRO A 298 8.53 -4.05 14.32
C PRO A 298 9.37 -2.89 14.85
N GLY A 299 8.75 -1.72 15.03
CA GLY A 299 9.38 -0.56 15.66
C GLY A 299 9.25 -0.51 17.19
N THR A 300 8.23 -1.18 17.74
CA THR A 300 7.90 -1.23 19.18
C THR A 300 7.57 -2.67 19.60
N ASP A 301 7.38 -2.91 20.90
CA ASP A 301 7.01 -4.25 21.44
C ASP A 301 5.50 -4.47 21.54
N ASP A 302 4.70 -3.44 21.27
CA ASP A 302 3.24 -3.49 21.31
C ASP A 302 2.60 -2.51 20.31
N GLU A 303 1.28 -2.56 20.18
CA GLU A 303 0.49 -1.68 19.32
C GLU A 303 0.13 -0.32 19.94
N ARG A 304 0.56 -0.02 21.18
CA ARG A 304 0.14 1.22 21.86
C ARG A 304 0.71 2.44 21.15
N GLY A 305 -0.03 3.54 21.23
CA GLY A 305 0.34 4.78 20.55
C GLY A 305 0.08 4.71 19.05
N GLU A 306 -1.07 4.16 18.63
CA GLU A 306 -1.57 4.45 17.28
C GLU A 306 -1.51 5.97 17.06
N HIS A 307 -0.92 6.41 15.95
CA HIS A 307 -0.53 7.79 15.63
C HIS A 307 0.74 8.35 16.32
N GLU A 308 1.13 7.86 17.50
CA GLU A 308 2.29 8.39 18.27
C GLU A 308 3.58 7.56 18.10
N ALA A 309 3.46 6.25 17.84
CA ALA A 309 4.57 5.30 17.83
C ALA A 309 4.59 4.45 16.55
N ARG A 310 4.65 5.09 15.38
CA ARG A 310 4.81 4.41 14.08
C ARG A 310 6.29 4.44 13.64
N PRO A 311 6.87 3.33 13.15
CA PRO A 311 6.25 2.01 13.03
C PRO A 311 6.03 1.37 14.40
N ASN A 312 4.92 0.66 14.57
CA ASN A 312 4.62 -0.06 15.82
C ASN A 312 4.93 -1.56 15.67
N PHE A 313 4.29 -2.41 16.48
CA PHE A 313 4.47 -3.87 16.41
C PHE A 313 3.99 -4.48 15.08
N TRP A 314 2.94 -3.97 14.43
CA TRP A 314 2.41 -4.51 13.16
C TRP A 314 2.37 -3.49 12.02
N ALA A 315 2.11 -2.23 12.32
CA ALA A 315 1.95 -1.16 11.34
C ALA A 315 3.31 -0.54 11.01
N GLY A 316 3.71 -0.69 9.75
CA GLY A 316 4.98 -0.20 9.23
C GLY A 316 6.15 -1.14 9.54
N ASN A 317 7.34 -0.70 9.13
CA ASN A 317 8.59 -1.42 9.36
C ASN A 317 9.62 -0.44 9.89
N ARG A 318 10.39 -0.81 10.93
CA ARG A 318 11.52 0.04 11.39
C ARG A 318 12.57 0.19 10.29
N TRP A 319 12.83 -0.90 9.59
CA TRP A 319 13.69 -1.00 8.41
C TRP A 319 12.91 -1.69 7.30
N LEU A 320 12.82 -1.05 6.13
CA LEU A 320 12.02 -1.55 5.03
C LEU A 320 12.67 -2.82 4.44
N PRO A 321 11.89 -3.90 4.26
CA PRO A 321 12.38 -5.11 3.60
C PRO A 321 12.53 -4.88 2.09
N ARG A 322 13.22 -5.80 1.42
CA ARG A 322 13.14 -5.93 -0.03
C ARG A 322 12.08 -6.97 -0.39
N ALA A 323 10.98 -6.55 -0.99
CA ALA A 323 9.90 -7.45 -1.40
C ALA A 323 9.70 -7.44 -2.91
N ALA A 324 9.42 -8.61 -3.48
CA ALA A 324 9.06 -8.73 -4.89
C ALA A 324 8.06 -9.85 -5.11
N GLN A 325 7.07 -9.60 -5.97
CA GLN A 325 6.00 -10.52 -6.34
C GLN A 325 6.01 -10.79 -7.85
N HIS A 326 5.75 -12.04 -8.22
CA HIS A 326 5.32 -12.42 -9.55
C HIS A 326 4.10 -13.33 -9.45
N ARG A 327 2.94 -12.83 -9.92
CA ARG A 327 1.64 -13.53 -9.82
C ARG A 327 1.36 -13.96 -8.37
N ASN A 328 1.26 -15.26 -8.11
CA ASN A 328 0.90 -15.86 -6.83
C ASN A 328 2.10 -16.16 -5.91
N VAL A 329 3.33 -15.81 -6.30
CA VAL A 329 4.54 -15.99 -5.47
C VAL A 329 5.16 -14.64 -5.13
N LEU A 330 5.51 -14.47 -3.86
CA LEU A 330 6.19 -13.30 -3.32
C LEU A 330 7.39 -13.73 -2.47
N VAL A 331 8.50 -12.99 -2.59
CA VAL A 331 9.68 -13.12 -1.74
C VAL A 331 9.89 -11.80 -1.01
N CYS A 332 10.01 -11.85 0.32
CA CYS A 332 10.27 -10.69 1.17
C CYS A 332 11.51 -10.94 2.04
N ILE A 333 12.53 -10.14 1.85
CA ILE A 333 13.83 -10.25 2.51
C ILE A 333 13.92 -9.15 3.57
N HIS A 334 14.08 -9.55 4.83
CA HIS A 334 14.41 -8.65 5.94
C HIS A 334 15.90 -8.74 6.21
N HIS A 335 16.54 -7.56 6.25
CA HIS A 335 17.93 -7.37 6.66
C HIS A 335 17.94 -6.17 7.61
N VAL A 336 18.18 -6.40 8.89
CA VAL A 336 18.13 -5.34 9.92
C VAL A 336 19.52 -5.08 10.51
N PRO A 337 19.81 -3.87 11.04
CA PRO A 337 21.10 -3.57 11.66
C PRO A 337 21.43 -4.52 12.81
N ALA A 338 22.72 -4.79 13.00
CA ALA A 338 23.19 -5.72 14.04
C ALA A 338 22.90 -5.23 15.47
N ASP A 339 22.77 -3.92 15.66
CA ASP A 339 22.46 -3.26 16.93
C ASP A 339 20.98 -2.91 17.09
N ASP A 340 20.11 -3.39 16.17
CA ASP A 340 18.67 -3.21 16.30
C ASP A 340 18.17 -3.88 17.61
N PRO A 341 17.38 -3.17 18.45
CA PRO A 341 16.87 -3.73 19.70
C PRO A 341 15.90 -4.90 19.49
N ARG A 342 15.42 -5.11 18.26
CA ARG A 342 14.43 -6.13 17.90
C ARG A 342 14.93 -6.95 16.70
N PRO A 343 16.03 -7.72 16.81
CA PRO A 343 16.69 -8.38 15.68
C PRO A 343 15.91 -9.60 15.19
N TYR A 344 14.68 -9.38 14.73
CA TYR A 344 13.75 -10.37 14.22
C TYR A 344 12.79 -9.73 13.20
N SER A 345 12.23 -10.57 12.35
CA SER A 345 11.00 -10.26 11.61
C SER A 345 9.93 -11.27 11.98
N HIS A 346 8.68 -10.91 11.82
CA HIS A 346 7.55 -11.79 12.13
C HIS A 346 6.46 -11.69 11.09
N ALA A 347 5.58 -12.70 11.07
CA ALA A 347 4.38 -12.72 10.28
C ALA A 347 3.15 -12.55 11.16
N TYR A 348 2.20 -11.75 10.70
CA TYR A 348 0.82 -11.82 11.16
C TYR A 348 0.16 -13.00 10.46
N PHE A 349 -0.18 -14.06 11.21
CA PHE A 349 -0.79 -15.28 10.68
C PHE A 349 -1.86 -15.79 11.67
N PRO A 350 -3.08 -15.23 11.64
CA PRO A 350 -4.12 -15.52 12.63
C PRO A 350 -4.69 -16.93 12.44
N ARG A 351 -4.14 -17.95 13.13
CA ARG A 351 -4.56 -19.36 12.94
C ARG A 351 -6.05 -19.58 13.05
N HIS A 352 -6.72 -18.81 13.92
CA HIS A 352 -8.15 -18.89 14.15
C HIS A 352 -9.02 -18.43 12.96
N ALA A 353 -8.45 -17.69 12.00
CA ALA A 353 -9.14 -17.22 10.81
C ALA A 353 -9.12 -18.24 9.65
N PHE A 354 -8.33 -19.30 9.78
CA PHE A 354 -8.20 -20.36 8.78
C PHE A 354 -8.97 -21.61 9.20
N ASP A 355 -9.41 -22.38 8.22
CA ASP A 355 -10.11 -23.63 8.46
C ASP A 355 -9.12 -24.73 8.91
N GLU A 356 -7.88 -24.64 8.43
CA GLU A 356 -6.81 -25.58 8.71
C GLU A 356 -5.44 -24.88 8.60
N VAL A 357 -4.52 -25.21 9.50
CA VAL A 357 -3.13 -24.71 9.50
C VAL A 357 -2.18 -25.88 9.77
N VAL A 358 -1.16 -26.02 8.92
CA VAL A 358 -0.14 -27.07 9.01
C VAL A 358 1.24 -26.44 8.93
N GLN A 359 2.10 -26.72 9.91
CA GLN A 359 3.52 -26.36 9.86
C GLN A 359 4.36 -27.60 9.58
N ARG A 360 5.21 -27.55 8.53
CA ARG A 360 6.08 -28.66 8.12
C ARG A 360 7.41 -28.11 7.59
N GLY A 361 8.50 -28.43 8.29
CA GLY A 361 9.83 -27.90 7.97
C GLY A 361 9.85 -26.38 8.09
N GLY A 362 10.36 -25.69 7.06
CA GLY A 362 10.35 -24.22 6.99
C GLY A 362 9.01 -23.61 6.58
N TRP A 363 8.01 -24.41 6.24
CA TRP A 363 6.72 -23.96 5.70
C TRP A 363 5.61 -23.95 6.75
N THR A 364 4.81 -22.89 6.74
CA THR A 364 3.52 -22.79 7.43
C THR A 364 2.44 -22.59 6.38
N CYS A 365 1.58 -23.58 6.20
CA CYS A 365 0.52 -23.59 5.21
C CYS A 365 -0.85 -23.45 5.88
N ALA A 366 -1.80 -22.82 5.22
CA ALA A 366 -3.17 -22.75 5.69
C ALA A 366 -4.20 -22.77 4.55
N ARG A 367 -5.43 -23.18 4.88
CA ARG A 367 -6.59 -23.17 3.99
C ARG A 367 -7.69 -22.29 4.54
N ARG A 368 -8.37 -21.58 3.65
CA ARG A 368 -9.66 -20.94 3.91
C ARG A 368 -10.57 -21.11 2.71
N GLY A 369 -11.67 -21.86 2.88
CA GLY A 369 -12.50 -22.28 1.75
C GLY A 369 -11.67 -23.04 0.71
N GLY A 370 -11.82 -22.65 -0.57
CA GLY A 370 -11.02 -23.17 -1.69
C GLY A 370 -9.67 -22.49 -1.92
N GLY A 371 -9.27 -21.53 -1.08
CA GLY A 371 -7.98 -20.83 -1.17
C GLY A 371 -6.92 -21.42 -0.23
N TYR A 372 -5.67 -21.41 -0.68
CA TYR A 372 -4.51 -21.93 0.05
C TYR A 372 -3.38 -20.89 0.09
N ILE A 373 -2.63 -20.90 1.19
CA ILE A 373 -1.41 -20.09 1.37
C ILE A 373 -0.31 -20.95 1.98
N ALA A 374 0.92 -20.75 1.53
CA ALA A 374 2.12 -21.26 2.14
C ALA A 374 3.09 -20.11 2.43
N LEU A 375 3.58 -20.05 3.66
CA LEU A 375 4.59 -19.09 4.11
C LEU A 375 5.85 -19.83 4.57
N TYR A 376 6.94 -19.67 3.84
CA TYR A 376 8.27 -20.17 4.20
C TYR A 376 9.02 -19.15 5.04
N SER A 377 9.88 -19.63 5.94
CA SER A 377 10.90 -18.84 6.61
C SER A 377 12.26 -19.51 6.47
N GLN A 378 13.29 -18.76 6.05
CA GLN A 378 14.68 -19.22 6.01
C GLN A 378 15.19 -19.64 7.40
N ARG A 379 14.75 -18.91 8.44
CA ARG A 379 15.08 -19.19 9.84
C ARG A 379 13.93 -19.93 10.53
N PRO A 380 14.18 -20.73 11.57
CA PRO A 380 13.10 -21.39 12.31
C PRO A 380 12.06 -20.38 12.80
N ALA A 381 10.82 -20.55 12.34
CA ALA A 381 9.72 -19.66 12.69
C ALA A 381 8.85 -20.30 13.78
N ARG A 382 8.62 -19.57 14.87
CA ARG A 382 7.92 -20.06 16.07
C ARG A 382 6.65 -19.27 16.33
N TRP A 383 5.60 -19.98 16.70
CA TRP A 383 4.36 -19.37 17.13
C TRP A 383 4.55 -18.70 18.49
N ALA A 384 4.02 -17.49 18.65
CA ALA A 384 3.76 -16.97 19.99
C ALA A 384 2.76 -17.90 20.69
N GLU A 385 3.12 -18.38 21.88
CA GLU A 385 2.30 -19.30 22.67
C GLU A 385 1.46 -18.58 23.73
N GLN A 386 1.81 -17.33 24.06
CA GLN A 386 1.21 -16.54 25.14
C GLN A 386 1.03 -15.09 24.71
N GLY A 387 0.24 -14.34 25.49
CA GLY A 387 -0.03 -12.93 25.24
C GLY A 387 -1.12 -12.71 24.18
N PRO A 388 -1.36 -11.44 23.79
CA PRO A 388 -2.45 -11.07 22.88
C PRO A 388 -2.30 -11.65 21.47
N TYR A 389 -1.10 -12.07 21.08
CA TYR A 389 -0.80 -12.64 19.76
C TYR A 389 -0.58 -14.15 19.79
N ALA A 390 -0.99 -14.83 20.88
CA ALA A 390 -0.90 -16.28 20.98
C ALA A 390 -1.64 -16.95 19.81
N GLY A 391 -0.91 -17.75 19.03
CA GLY A 391 -1.43 -18.38 17.82
C GLY A 391 -1.75 -17.44 16.66
N VAL A 392 -1.21 -16.22 16.68
CA VAL A 392 -1.31 -15.23 15.60
C VAL A 392 0.08 -14.84 15.10
N GLU A 393 1.01 -14.52 15.99
CA GLU A 393 2.37 -14.16 15.60
C GLU A 393 3.19 -15.40 15.29
N LEU A 394 3.82 -15.39 14.11
CA LEU A 394 4.84 -16.35 13.72
C LEU A 394 6.19 -15.62 13.58
N ARG A 395 7.09 -15.80 14.54
CA ARG A 395 8.34 -15.03 14.66
C ARG A 395 9.56 -15.80 14.18
N ALA A 396 10.44 -15.13 13.43
CA ALA A 396 11.77 -15.61 13.08
C ALA A 396 12.83 -14.78 13.79
N ASP A 397 13.40 -15.31 14.87
CA ASP A 397 14.39 -14.64 15.73
C ASP A 397 15.78 -14.57 15.06
N ALA A 398 15.92 -13.72 14.05
CA ALA A 398 17.18 -13.41 13.39
C ALA A 398 17.12 -12.04 12.70
N ARG A 399 18.27 -11.34 12.66
CA ARG A 399 18.39 -10.06 11.94
C ARG A 399 18.14 -10.21 10.43
N ASP A 400 18.48 -11.37 9.88
CA ASP A 400 18.31 -11.70 8.47
C ASP A 400 17.34 -12.86 8.33
N ASN A 401 16.28 -12.64 7.54
CA ASN A 401 15.34 -13.69 7.19
C ASN A 401 14.71 -13.44 5.82
N ILE A 402 14.52 -14.53 5.08
CA ILE A 402 13.74 -14.55 3.83
C ILE A 402 12.41 -15.22 4.11
N TRP A 403 11.33 -14.50 3.84
CA TRP A 403 9.98 -15.05 3.76
C TRP A 403 9.60 -15.30 2.31
N ILE A 404 8.98 -16.44 2.03
CA ILE A 404 8.38 -16.73 0.72
C ILE A 404 6.90 -17.01 0.94
N CYS A 405 6.05 -16.29 0.22
CA CYS A 405 4.62 -16.55 0.19
C CYS A 405 4.27 -17.15 -1.17
N GLU A 406 3.65 -18.33 -1.19
CA GLU A 406 3.02 -18.88 -2.39
C GLU A 406 1.53 -19.13 -2.11
N MET A 407 0.69 -18.53 -2.95
CA MET A 407 -0.76 -18.71 -2.92
C MET A 407 -1.17 -19.81 -3.89
N GLY A 408 -2.24 -20.52 -3.57
CA GLY A 408 -2.85 -21.54 -4.42
C GLY A 408 -4.34 -21.64 -4.18
N ASP A 409 -5.03 -22.46 -4.96
CA ASP A 409 -6.44 -22.73 -4.79
C ASP A 409 -6.82 -24.13 -5.29
N GLU A 410 -8.07 -24.51 -5.04
CA GLU A 410 -8.63 -25.81 -5.39
C GLU A 410 -8.68 -26.09 -6.90
N ARG A 411 -8.56 -25.05 -7.75
CA ARG A 411 -8.53 -25.21 -9.21
C ARG A 411 -7.19 -25.76 -9.69
N HIS A 412 -6.11 -25.44 -8.98
CA HIS A 412 -4.75 -25.89 -9.30
C HIS A 412 -4.31 -27.08 -8.45
N TYR A 413 -4.82 -27.18 -7.22
CA TYR A 413 -4.51 -28.27 -6.31
C TYR A 413 -5.80 -28.96 -5.85
N PRO A 414 -6.02 -30.24 -6.18
CA PRO A 414 -7.27 -30.94 -5.87
C PRO A 414 -7.65 -30.99 -4.38
N SER A 415 -6.68 -30.79 -3.48
CA SER A 415 -6.92 -30.66 -2.03
C SER A 415 -5.81 -29.85 -1.36
N PHE A 416 -6.06 -29.42 -0.12
CA PHE A 416 -5.05 -28.74 0.70
C PHE A 416 -3.84 -29.61 0.98
N GLU A 417 -4.03 -30.90 1.23
CA GLU A 417 -2.94 -31.84 1.45
C GLU A 417 -2.04 -31.92 0.22
N ARG A 418 -2.61 -31.90 -1.00
CA ARG A 418 -1.84 -31.88 -2.25
C ARG A 418 -1.05 -30.59 -2.44
N PHE A 419 -1.64 -29.46 -2.05
CA PHE A 419 -0.92 -28.18 -2.01
C PHE A 419 0.26 -28.25 -1.03
N VAL A 420 0.04 -28.70 0.21
CA VAL A 420 1.09 -28.85 1.23
C VAL A 420 2.19 -29.81 0.78
N GLU A 421 1.83 -30.96 0.19
CA GLU A 421 2.79 -31.92 -0.36
C GLU A 421 3.66 -31.31 -1.46
N ALA A 422 3.06 -30.60 -2.42
CA ALA A 422 3.79 -29.97 -3.51
C ALA A 422 4.74 -28.88 -3.00
N ILE A 423 4.27 -28.00 -2.11
CA ILE A 423 5.06 -26.92 -1.50
C ILE A 423 6.22 -27.49 -0.68
N CYS A 424 5.97 -28.47 0.20
CA CYS A 424 7.02 -29.02 1.05
C CYS A 424 8.03 -29.89 0.29
N ALA A 425 7.68 -30.40 -0.89
CA ALA A 425 8.60 -31.11 -1.77
C ALA A 425 9.46 -30.16 -2.63
N ALA A 426 9.06 -28.89 -2.77
CA ALA A 426 9.76 -27.91 -3.59
C ALA A 426 11.09 -27.47 -2.95
N PRO A 427 12.23 -27.59 -3.67
CA PRO A 427 13.51 -27.11 -3.19
C PRO A 427 13.52 -25.59 -2.93
N VAL A 428 14.04 -25.21 -1.76
CA VAL A 428 14.38 -23.82 -1.39
C VAL A 428 15.84 -23.79 -0.98
N GLU A 429 16.65 -23.03 -1.70
CA GLU A 429 18.06 -22.79 -1.42
C GLU A 429 18.23 -21.33 -1.00
N CYS A 430 18.67 -21.09 0.23
CA CYS A 430 19.00 -19.75 0.69
C CYS A 430 20.50 -19.62 0.96
N GLU A 431 21.10 -18.55 0.46
CA GLU A 431 22.49 -18.17 0.72
C GLU A 431 22.51 -16.71 1.19
N ALA A 432 22.74 -16.51 2.48
CA ALA A 432 22.62 -15.20 3.14
C ALA A 432 21.28 -14.51 2.78
N LEU A 433 21.33 -13.37 2.07
CA LEU A 433 20.18 -12.59 1.62
C LEU A 433 19.75 -12.91 0.18
N SER A 434 20.01 -14.12 -0.31
CA SER A 434 19.59 -14.59 -1.63
C SER A 434 18.84 -15.92 -1.53
N VAL A 435 17.88 -16.12 -2.42
CA VAL A 435 17.08 -17.35 -2.49
C VAL A 435 16.89 -17.81 -3.92
N ARG A 436 16.95 -19.13 -4.11
CA ARG A 436 16.40 -19.85 -5.27
C ARG A 436 15.32 -20.80 -4.78
N TYR A 437 14.10 -20.62 -5.27
CA TYR A 437 12.94 -21.41 -4.92
C TYR A 437 12.35 -22.03 -6.18
N ARG A 438 12.22 -23.36 -6.23
CA ARG A 438 11.56 -24.05 -7.34
C ARG A 438 10.06 -24.17 -7.06
N SER A 439 9.35 -23.06 -7.21
CA SER A 439 7.89 -22.97 -7.06
C SER A 439 7.17 -24.05 -7.87
N PRO A 440 6.24 -24.81 -7.25
CA PRO A 440 5.40 -25.75 -7.99
C PRO A 440 4.53 -25.09 -9.06
N SER A 441 4.16 -23.80 -8.89
CA SER A 441 3.32 -23.07 -9.84
C SER A 441 4.10 -22.28 -10.89
N LEU A 442 5.29 -21.76 -10.56
CA LEU A 442 6.05 -20.87 -11.46
C LEU A 442 7.40 -21.41 -11.93
N GLY A 443 7.84 -22.56 -11.42
CA GLY A 443 9.19 -23.06 -11.67
C GLY A 443 10.23 -22.32 -10.83
N GLU A 444 11.44 -22.12 -11.36
CA GLU A 444 12.52 -21.47 -10.62
C GLU A 444 12.26 -19.97 -10.43
N VAL A 445 12.26 -19.53 -9.18
CA VAL A 445 12.19 -18.13 -8.74
C VAL A 445 13.49 -17.81 -8.02
N ALA A 446 14.25 -16.83 -8.52
CA ALA A 446 15.48 -16.37 -7.88
C ALA A 446 15.40 -14.87 -7.57
N PHE A 447 15.73 -14.52 -6.34
CA PHE A 447 15.73 -13.15 -5.83
C PHE A 447 16.75 -13.00 -4.72
N GLY A 448 17.29 -11.80 -4.53
CA GLY A 448 18.22 -11.50 -3.44
C GLY A 448 18.10 -10.06 -2.98
N TRP A 449 18.95 -9.62 -2.06
CA TRP A 449 18.97 -8.22 -1.62
C TRP A 449 19.41 -7.26 -2.73
N THR A 450 20.27 -7.74 -3.63
CA THR A 450 20.67 -7.02 -4.84
C THR A 450 20.34 -7.84 -6.08
N GLY A 451 20.36 -7.20 -7.25
CA GLY A 451 20.02 -7.84 -8.52
C GLY A 451 18.52 -7.99 -8.78
N PRO A 452 18.14 -8.57 -9.92
CA PRO A 452 16.75 -8.66 -10.35
C PRO A 452 15.99 -9.80 -9.68
N LEU A 453 14.64 -9.72 -9.71
CA LEU A 453 13.80 -10.91 -9.62
C LEU A 453 13.86 -11.65 -10.96
N SER A 454 14.04 -12.97 -10.92
CA SER A 454 13.94 -13.82 -12.11
C SER A 454 13.01 -15.00 -11.87
N VAL A 455 12.20 -15.31 -12.89
CA VAL A 455 11.26 -16.44 -12.91
C VAL A 455 11.48 -17.24 -14.19
N GLY A 456 11.77 -18.53 -14.08
CA GLY A 456 12.10 -19.40 -15.22
C GLY A 456 13.31 -18.89 -16.01
N GLY A 457 14.30 -18.29 -15.33
CA GLY A 457 15.48 -17.69 -15.96
C GLY A 457 15.24 -16.36 -16.70
N ARG A 458 14.04 -15.77 -16.60
CA ARG A 458 13.70 -14.46 -17.17
C ARG A 458 13.57 -13.42 -16.09
N GLU A 459 14.19 -12.27 -16.30
CA GLU A 459 14.05 -11.11 -15.42
C GLU A 459 12.61 -10.58 -15.43
N VAL A 460 12.09 -10.28 -14.24
CA VAL A 460 10.79 -9.66 -14.02
C VAL A 460 11.03 -8.20 -13.64
N PRO A 461 10.48 -7.22 -14.41
CA PRO A 461 10.60 -5.82 -14.05
C PRO A 461 9.97 -5.54 -12.68
N LEU A 462 10.72 -4.89 -11.80
CA LEU A 462 10.26 -4.45 -10.47
C LEU A 462 9.93 -2.95 -10.42
N HIS A 463 10.32 -2.21 -11.46
CA HIS A 463 10.22 -0.76 -11.53
C HIS A 463 9.67 -0.31 -12.89
N GLY A 464 9.12 0.91 -12.94
CA GLY A 464 8.76 1.57 -14.18
C GLY A 464 7.46 1.05 -14.79
N TYR A 465 6.52 0.64 -13.95
CA TYR A 465 5.17 0.30 -14.40
C TYR A 465 4.45 1.54 -14.92
N PRO A 466 3.46 1.34 -15.80
CA PRO A 466 2.54 2.39 -16.22
C PRO A 466 1.66 2.84 -15.05
N ARG A 467 0.90 3.94 -15.22
CA ARG A 467 -0.08 4.39 -14.22
C ARG A 467 -1.12 3.30 -13.95
N PHE A 468 -1.58 2.62 -15.00
CA PHE A 468 -2.44 1.44 -14.96
C PHE A 468 -2.03 0.43 -16.05
N GLU A 469 -1.91 -0.84 -15.67
CA GLU A 469 -1.87 -2.01 -16.57
C GLU A 469 -2.72 -3.13 -15.95
N ASN A 470 -3.95 -3.26 -16.43
CA ASN A 470 -4.88 -4.31 -16.03
C ASN A 470 -5.89 -4.59 -17.16
N PRO A 471 -6.77 -5.62 -17.05
CA PRO A 471 -7.73 -5.95 -18.11
C PRO A 471 -8.75 -4.87 -18.46
N TYR A 472 -8.95 -3.86 -17.60
CA TYR A 472 -10.01 -2.85 -17.76
C TYR A 472 -9.46 -1.47 -18.13
N CYS A 473 -8.21 -1.17 -17.80
CA CYS A 473 -7.57 0.10 -18.07
C CYS A 473 -6.07 -0.07 -18.35
N SER A 474 -5.59 0.65 -19.36
CA SER A 474 -4.16 0.80 -19.66
C SER A 474 -3.85 2.29 -19.85
N ALA A 475 -2.89 2.81 -19.09
CA ALA A 475 -2.51 4.21 -19.15
C ALA A 475 -1.03 4.41 -18.78
N GLU A 476 -0.28 5.08 -19.65
CA GLU A 476 1.11 5.45 -19.38
C GLU A 476 1.25 6.29 -18.11
N PHE A 477 2.40 6.17 -17.45
CA PHE A 477 2.67 6.97 -16.26
C PHE A 477 2.75 8.47 -16.59
N GLY A 478 2.02 9.30 -15.85
CA GLY A 478 1.88 10.74 -16.13
C GLY A 478 0.77 11.10 -17.12
N ALA A 479 -0.01 10.13 -17.62
CA ALA A 479 -1.17 10.39 -18.46
C ALA A 479 -2.27 11.15 -17.72
N ARG A 480 -3.02 11.98 -18.46
CA ARG A 480 -4.18 12.76 -17.98
C ARG A 480 -5.53 12.22 -18.45
N ARG A 481 -5.50 11.17 -19.25
CA ARG A 481 -6.71 10.58 -19.81
C ARG A 481 -6.71 9.08 -19.58
N TYR A 482 -7.76 8.58 -18.94
CA TYR A 482 -7.98 7.16 -18.71
C TYR A 482 -9.19 6.71 -19.48
N GLU A 483 -9.08 5.54 -20.09
CA GLU A 483 -10.20 4.83 -20.68
C GLU A 483 -10.38 3.54 -19.91
N VAL A 484 -11.56 3.41 -19.28
CA VAL A 484 -11.94 2.26 -18.48
C VAL A 484 -13.05 1.53 -19.24
N THR A 485 -12.82 0.26 -19.52
CA THR A 485 -13.73 -0.56 -20.31
C THR A 485 -13.98 -1.90 -19.65
N ARG A 486 -15.23 -2.36 -19.67
CA ARG A 486 -15.60 -3.73 -19.32
C ARG A 486 -16.78 -4.15 -20.19
N ALA A 487 -16.58 -5.18 -21.01
CA ALA A 487 -17.55 -5.58 -22.03
C ALA A 487 -17.98 -4.36 -22.89
N ASP A 488 -19.26 -4.03 -22.93
CA ASP A 488 -19.80 -2.91 -23.72
C ASP A 488 -19.79 -1.56 -22.94
N ASP A 489 -19.52 -1.59 -21.63
CA ASP A 489 -19.49 -0.39 -20.80
C ASP A 489 -18.15 0.34 -20.93
N ARG A 490 -18.21 1.67 -21.05
CA ARG A 490 -17.04 2.55 -21.21
C ARG A 490 -17.17 3.81 -20.37
N LEU A 491 -16.08 4.18 -19.72
CA LEU A 491 -15.89 5.46 -19.02
C LEU A 491 -14.59 6.10 -19.50
N VAL A 492 -14.66 7.40 -19.80
CA VAL A 492 -13.48 8.20 -20.15
C VAL A 492 -13.31 9.27 -19.08
N LEU A 493 -12.16 9.26 -18.41
CA LEU A 493 -11.75 10.26 -17.45
C LEU A 493 -10.73 11.16 -18.14
N ASP A 494 -11.10 12.41 -18.44
CA ASP A 494 -10.27 13.35 -19.20
C ASP A 494 -9.97 14.59 -18.36
N PHE A 495 -8.76 14.62 -17.81
CA PHE A 495 -8.28 15.69 -16.93
C PHE A 495 -7.61 16.84 -17.69
N GLU A 496 -7.61 16.86 -19.04
CA GLU A 496 -7.07 17.98 -19.82
C GLU A 496 -7.91 19.26 -19.76
#